data_AF-A0A7H8KW02-F1
#
_entry.id   AF-A0A7H8KW02-F1
#
_cell.length_a   1.000
_cell.length_b   1.000
_cell.length_c   1.000
_cell.angle_alpha   90.00
_cell.angle_beta   90.00
_cell.angle_gamma   90.00
#
_symmetry.space_group_name_H-M   'P 1'
#
loop_
_entity.id
_entity.type
_entity.pdbx_description
1 polymer ?
#
loop_
_entity_poly.entity_id
_entity_poly.type
_entity_poly.pdbx_seq_one_letter_code
_entity_poly.pdbx_strand_id
1 'polypeptide(L)'
;MTVPAPPFDRLDAHELAQALGLVEEIEQYLAGLPAPAAAPSPAPAPGPPGGPHGSVRQPWNHGQPLPRRSLLDLLAHRPARPVEVTVAGHLRLTSRYLAEAGWTQGALWDARGRVCLLGAQTAVLAHGYGTAYTVRRARAQVMEVLHATGRAVPSPDVWNDRPGRRQAEVHALLERAGARARLLGI
;
A
#
# COMPACT_ATOMS: atom_id res chain seq x y z
N MET A 1 12.70 10.74 10.35
CA MET A 1 11.98 9.65 11.02
C MET A 1 11.57 8.67 9.94
N THR A 2 12.05 7.45 10.01
CA THR A 2 11.77 6.37 9.04
C THR A 2 10.41 5.76 9.36
N VAL A 3 9.51 5.71 8.38
CA VAL A 3 8.27 4.91 8.50
C VAL A 3 8.68 3.46 8.75
N PRO A 4 8.19 2.80 9.81
CA PRO A 4 8.34 1.37 9.87
C PRO A 4 7.58 0.78 8.69
N ALA A 5 8.26 0.05 7.82
CA ALA A 5 7.57 -0.85 6.92
C ALA A 5 6.56 -1.68 7.76
N PRO A 6 5.34 -1.91 7.27
CA PRO A 6 4.43 -2.83 7.94
C PRO A 6 5.15 -4.18 8.14
N PRO A 7 4.73 -5.02 9.11
CA PRO A 7 5.48 -6.19 9.54
C PRO A 7 5.46 -7.28 8.45
N PHE A 8 6.26 -7.08 7.41
CA PHE A 8 6.54 -8.03 6.33
C PHE A 8 7.69 -8.97 6.72
N ASP A 9 8.27 -8.80 7.91
CA ASP A 9 9.50 -9.45 8.39
C ASP A 9 9.45 -10.99 8.46
N ARG A 10 8.31 -11.63 8.15
CA ARG A 10 8.14 -13.09 8.24
C ARG A 10 7.34 -13.73 7.11
N LEU A 11 6.72 -12.96 6.22
CA LEU A 11 5.83 -13.50 5.21
C LEU A 11 6.45 -13.28 3.83
N ASP A 12 6.50 -14.34 3.02
CA ASP A 12 6.79 -14.17 1.62
C ASP A 12 5.69 -13.30 0.95
N ALA A 13 5.95 -12.78 -0.26
CA ALA A 13 5.00 -11.88 -0.91
C ALA A 13 3.64 -12.54 -1.20
N HIS A 14 3.60 -13.86 -1.34
CA HIS A 14 2.39 -14.63 -1.60
C HIS A 14 1.59 -14.86 -0.31
N GLU A 15 2.23 -15.21 0.80
CA GLU A 15 1.63 -15.29 2.13
C GLU A 15 1.05 -13.95 2.59
N LEU A 16 1.76 -12.86 2.30
CA LEU A 16 1.24 -11.51 2.51
C LEU A 16 -0.02 -11.26 1.67
N ALA A 17 0.02 -11.65 0.40
CA ALA A 17 -1.11 -11.45 -0.51
C ALA A 17 -2.34 -12.24 -0.05
N GLN A 18 -2.15 -13.47 0.45
CA GLN A 18 -3.20 -14.27 1.05
C GLN A 18 -3.77 -13.59 2.31
N ALA A 19 -2.89 -13.16 3.22
CA ALA A 19 -3.31 -12.50 4.47
C ALA A 19 -4.10 -11.21 4.24
N LEU A 20 -3.80 -10.50 3.15
CA LEU A 20 -4.46 -9.24 2.79
C LEU A 20 -5.63 -9.41 1.81
N GLY A 21 -5.85 -10.60 1.27
CA GLY A 21 -6.87 -10.85 0.24
C GLY A 21 -6.61 -10.11 -1.08
N LEU A 22 -5.33 -9.95 -1.43
CA LEU A 22 -4.80 -9.27 -2.63
C LEU A 22 -3.92 -10.21 -3.48
N VAL A 23 -4.22 -11.50 -3.48
CA VAL A 23 -3.45 -12.56 -4.17
C VAL A 23 -3.27 -12.22 -5.64
N GLU A 24 -4.37 -11.99 -6.36
CA GLU A 24 -4.35 -11.73 -7.80
C GLU A 24 -3.53 -10.48 -8.16
N GLU A 25 -3.70 -9.39 -7.42
CA GLU A 25 -3.00 -8.13 -7.70
C GLU A 25 -1.50 -8.23 -7.47
N ILE A 26 -1.08 -8.89 -6.39
CA ILE A 26 0.34 -9.04 -6.05
C ILE A 26 1.00 -10.05 -6.98
N GLU A 27 0.36 -11.18 -7.27
CA GLU A 27 0.90 -12.17 -8.20
C GLU A 27 1.01 -11.62 -9.62
N GLN A 28 -0.02 -10.93 -10.11
CA GLN A 28 0.04 -10.30 -11.43
C GLN A 28 1.16 -9.27 -11.52
N TYR A 29 1.37 -8.48 -10.46
CA TYR A 29 2.47 -7.53 -10.40
C TYR A 29 3.82 -8.23 -10.45
N LEU A 30 4.04 -9.23 -9.58
CA LEU A 30 5.30 -9.96 -9.50
C LEU A 30 5.63 -10.73 -10.79
N ALA A 31 4.62 -11.32 -11.44
CA ALA A 31 4.77 -11.99 -12.72
C ALA A 31 5.17 -11.03 -13.86
N GLY A 32 4.82 -9.75 -13.74
CA GLY A 32 5.16 -8.70 -14.70
C GLY A 32 6.55 -8.07 -14.51
N LEU A 33 7.24 -8.38 -13.41
CA LEU A 33 8.58 -7.87 -13.17
C LEU A 33 9.61 -8.62 -14.04
N PRO A 34 10.65 -7.94 -14.55
CA PRO A 34 11.75 -8.63 -15.21
C PRO A 34 12.38 -9.63 -14.24
N ALA A 35 12.71 -10.84 -14.74
CA ALA A 35 13.32 -11.90 -13.95
C ALA A 35 14.50 -11.35 -13.13
N PRO A 36 14.61 -11.69 -11.83
CA PRO A 36 15.54 -11.02 -10.96
C PRO A 36 16.98 -11.29 -11.44
N ALA A 37 17.75 -10.23 -11.68
CA ALA A 37 19.16 -10.31 -11.39
C ALA A 37 19.23 -10.58 -9.89
N ALA A 38 19.45 -11.84 -9.53
CA ALA A 38 19.37 -12.35 -8.17
C ALA A 38 20.26 -11.50 -7.24
N ALA A 39 19.63 -10.54 -6.56
CA ALA A 39 20.14 -10.01 -5.33
C ALA A 39 19.49 -10.83 -4.22
N PRO A 40 20.26 -11.44 -3.31
CA PRO A 40 19.69 -12.09 -2.14
C PRO A 40 18.84 -11.07 -1.39
N SER A 41 17.61 -11.44 -1.02
CA SER A 41 16.81 -10.70 -0.05
C SER A 41 17.66 -10.47 1.20
N PRO A 42 18.13 -9.25 1.49
CA PRO A 42 18.89 -9.02 2.70
C PRO A 42 17.91 -9.02 3.87
N ALA A 43 18.28 -9.69 4.96
CA ALA A 43 17.56 -9.62 6.22
C ALA A 43 17.35 -8.14 6.63
N PRO A 44 16.11 -7.73 6.95
CA PRO A 44 15.82 -6.32 7.23
C PRO A 44 16.43 -5.88 8.56
N ALA A 45 16.95 -4.65 8.58
CA ALA A 45 17.32 -3.95 9.80
C ALA A 45 16.10 -3.79 10.71
N PRO A 46 16.25 -3.85 12.05
CA PRO A 46 15.14 -3.90 12.98
C PRO A 46 14.35 -2.59 12.95
N GLY A 47 13.18 -2.60 12.29
CA GLY A 47 12.12 -1.63 12.56
C GLY A 47 11.59 -1.86 13.98
N PRO A 48 11.18 -0.82 14.72
CA PRO A 48 10.66 -1.02 16.06
C PRO A 48 9.40 -1.88 15.96
N PRO A 49 9.28 -2.95 16.77
CA PRO A 49 8.10 -3.78 16.76
C PRO A 49 6.90 -2.89 17.07
N GLY A 50 5.88 -2.96 16.21
CA GLY A 50 4.55 -2.48 16.57
C GLY A 50 4.18 -3.18 17.88
N GLY A 51 4.27 -2.45 18.98
CA GLY A 51 4.14 -3.04 20.31
C GLY A 51 2.80 -3.76 20.44
N PRO A 52 2.69 -4.77 21.31
CA PRO A 52 1.46 -5.55 21.53
C PRO A 52 0.24 -4.72 21.96
N HIS A 53 0.39 -3.40 22.12
CA HIS A 53 -0.59 -2.48 22.69
C HIS A 53 -1.16 -1.45 21.68
N GLY A 54 -0.76 -1.47 20.41
CA GLY A 54 -1.40 -0.68 19.35
C GLY A 54 -0.44 0.04 18.41
N SER A 55 -0.98 0.55 17.31
CA SER A 55 -0.24 1.35 16.34
C SER A 55 0.12 2.72 16.91
N VAL A 56 1.38 3.13 16.80
CA VAL A 56 1.80 4.51 17.10
C VAL A 56 1.28 5.44 15.99
N ARG A 57 0.82 6.64 16.36
CA ARG A 57 0.41 7.65 15.37
C ARG A 57 1.65 8.10 14.60
N GLN A 58 1.59 7.95 13.28
CA GLN A 58 2.64 8.35 12.35
C GLN A 58 2.18 9.60 11.57
N PRO A 59 3.09 10.44 11.07
CA PRO A 59 2.73 11.60 10.27
C PRO A 59 1.79 11.25 9.10
N TRP A 60 2.05 10.16 8.38
CA TRP A 60 1.22 9.74 7.24
C TRP A 60 -0.23 9.39 7.61
N ASN A 61 -0.47 8.86 8.82
CA ASN A 61 -1.80 8.46 9.31
C ASN A 61 -2.49 9.56 10.14
N HIS A 62 -1.92 10.77 10.18
CA HIS A 62 -2.50 11.88 10.92
C HIS A 62 -3.96 12.19 10.50
N GLY A 63 -4.83 12.33 11.49
CA GLY A 63 -6.27 12.57 11.32
C GLY A 63 -7.12 11.31 11.14
N GLN A 64 -6.52 10.12 11.13
CA GLN A 64 -7.28 8.86 11.19
C GLN A 64 -7.32 8.30 12.62
N PRO A 65 -8.39 7.57 12.98
CA PRO A 65 -8.39 6.76 14.19
C PRO A 65 -7.38 5.63 14.04
N LEU A 66 -6.68 5.28 15.11
CA LEU A 66 -5.73 4.18 15.09
C LEU A 66 -6.49 2.84 15.12
N PRO A 67 -6.12 1.85 14.30
CA PRO A 67 -6.62 0.49 14.47
C PRO A 67 -6.21 -0.03 15.84
N ARG A 68 -7.19 -0.50 16.61
CA ARG A 68 -7.00 -1.00 17.98
C ARG A 68 -7.39 -2.47 18.06
N ARG A 69 -6.62 -3.23 18.83
CA ARG A 69 -7.01 -4.57 19.29
C ARG A 69 -7.73 -4.41 20.61
N SER A 70 -8.88 -5.06 20.76
CA SER A 70 -9.49 -5.22 22.08
C SER A 70 -8.71 -6.27 22.90
N LEU A 71 -8.94 -6.32 24.21
CA LEU A 71 -8.37 -7.37 25.06
C LEU A 71 -8.80 -8.77 24.59
N LEU A 72 -10.04 -8.91 24.12
CA LEU A 72 -10.53 -10.16 23.52
C LEU A 72 -9.77 -10.51 22.23
N ASP A 73 -9.43 -9.51 21.40
CA ASP A 73 -8.66 -9.76 20.18
C ASP A 73 -7.24 -10.21 20.51
N LEU A 74 -6.62 -9.65 21.56
CA LEU A 74 -5.30 -10.10 22.01
C LEU A 74 -5.34 -11.54 22.53
N LEU A 75 -6.31 -11.87 23.39
CA LEU A 75 -6.50 -13.22 23.92
C LEU A 75 -6.79 -14.24 22.81
N ALA A 76 -7.64 -13.88 21.86
CA ALA A 76 -8.01 -14.72 20.73
C ALA A 76 -7.00 -14.69 19.56
N HIS A 77 -5.85 -14.01 19.72
CA HIS A 77 -4.83 -13.83 18.68
C HIS A 77 -5.40 -13.27 17.36
N ARG A 78 -6.45 -12.47 17.45
CA ARG A 78 -7.11 -11.86 16.30
C ARG A 78 -6.40 -10.57 15.88
N PRO A 79 -6.37 -10.27 14.57
CA PRO A 79 -5.88 -8.98 14.10
C PRO A 79 -6.77 -7.83 14.62
N ALA A 80 -6.23 -6.61 14.59
CA ALA A 80 -7.03 -5.43 14.90
C ALA A 80 -8.19 -5.31 13.91
N ARG A 81 -9.34 -4.80 14.37
CA ARG A 81 -10.43 -4.48 13.45
C ARG A 81 -9.97 -3.39 12.47
N PRO A 82 -10.21 -3.56 11.16
CA PRO A 82 -9.88 -2.53 10.19
C PRO A 82 -10.61 -1.22 10.51
N VAL A 83 -9.89 -0.12 10.36
CA VAL A 83 -10.47 1.22 10.34
C VAL A 83 -11.17 1.39 9.00
N GLU A 84 -12.47 1.67 9.04
CA GLU A 84 -13.22 2.02 7.83
C GLU A 84 -12.66 3.32 7.25
N VAL A 85 -12.24 3.24 5.99
CA VAL A 85 -11.85 4.40 5.20
C VAL A 85 -12.55 4.33 3.86
N THR A 86 -12.99 5.49 3.37
CA THR A 86 -13.47 5.63 1.99
C THR A 86 -12.33 5.34 1.01
N VAL A 87 -12.65 5.01 -0.23
CA VAL A 87 -11.72 4.87 -1.35
C VAL A 87 -10.89 6.14 -1.51
N ALA A 88 -11.53 7.32 -1.45
CA ALA A 88 -10.82 8.59 -1.42
C ALA A 88 -9.87 8.74 -0.23
N GLY A 89 -10.31 8.29 0.96
CA GLY A 89 -9.49 8.28 2.17
C GLY A 89 -8.29 7.36 2.06
N HIS A 90 -8.47 6.16 1.48
CA HIS A 90 -7.40 5.21 1.22
C HIS A 90 -6.38 5.77 0.23
N LEU A 91 -6.81 6.32 -0.91
CA LEU A 91 -5.90 6.95 -1.89
C LEU A 91 -5.09 8.10 -1.28
N ARG A 92 -5.71 8.90 -0.40
CA ARG A 92 -5.00 9.95 0.34
C ARG A 92 -3.96 9.37 1.31
N LEU A 93 -4.29 8.29 2.03
CA LEU A 93 -3.36 7.61 2.92
C LEU A 93 -2.20 6.98 2.14
N THR A 94 -2.48 6.34 0.99
CA THR A 94 -1.46 5.79 0.09
C THR A 94 -0.48 6.89 -0.36
N SER A 95 -1.01 8.05 -0.75
CA SER A 95 -0.18 9.20 -1.14
C SER A 95 0.71 9.69 0.01
N ARG A 96 0.17 9.79 1.24
CA ARG A 96 0.97 10.18 2.41
C ARG A 96 2.01 9.14 2.79
N TYR A 97 1.67 7.86 2.73
CA TYR A 97 2.58 6.76 3.02
C TYR A 97 3.74 6.76 2.01
N LEU A 98 3.47 6.93 0.71
CA LEU A 98 4.49 7.08 -0.32
C LEU A 98 5.45 8.25 -0.07
N ALA A 99 4.94 9.38 0.42
CA ALA A 99 5.76 10.54 0.72
C ALA A 99 6.72 10.28 1.89
N GLU A 100 6.30 9.48 2.87
CA GLU A 100 7.08 9.21 4.07
C GLU A 100 8.02 8.01 3.92
N ALA A 101 7.59 6.92 3.27
CA ALA A 101 8.39 5.72 3.01
C ALA A 101 9.33 5.88 1.80
N GLY A 102 9.03 6.82 0.90
CA GLY A 102 9.71 6.98 -0.37
C GLY A 102 9.15 6.05 -1.47
N TRP A 103 9.46 6.42 -2.71
CA TRP A 103 8.92 5.78 -3.91
C TRP A 103 9.98 4.98 -4.67
N THR A 104 9.58 3.83 -5.21
CA THR A 104 10.39 3.00 -6.10
C THR A 104 9.58 2.44 -7.28
N GLN A 105 10.29 1.86 -8.24
CA GLN A 105 9.77 1.17 -9.41
C GLN A 105 10.27 -0.26 -9.45
N GLY A 106 9.52 -1.16 -10.06
CA GLY A 106 9.95 -2.53 -10.36
C GLY A 106 10.20 -3.41 -9.15
N ALA A 107 9.73 -2.99 -7.97
CA ALA A 107 9.81 -3.73 -6.72
C ALA A 107 8.64 -3.32 -5.83
N LEU A 108 8.04 -4.27 -5.10
CA LEU A 108 6.94 -3.97 -4.18
C LEU A 108 7.46 -3.08 -3.02
N TRP A 109 8.68 -3.39 -2.57
CA TRP A 109 9.53 -2.57 -1.72
C TRP A 109 11.00 -2.82 -2.09
N ASP A 110 11.88 -1.86 -1.84
CA ASP A 110 13.33 -2.02 -2.04
C ASP A 110 14.10 -2.21 -0.72
N ALA A 111 15.42 -2.41 -0.81
CA ALA A 111 16.30 -2.58 0.34
C ALA A 111 16.34 -1.37 1.31
N ARG A 112 15.82 -0.21 0.89
CA ARG A 112 15.71 1.01 1.70
C ARG A 112 14.30 1.21 2.28
N GLY A 113 13.38 0.28 2.02
CA GLY A 113 11.98 0.38 2.45
C GLY A 113 11.11 1.29 1.59
N ARG A 114 11.61 1.77 0.44
CA ARG A 114 10.81 2.54 -0.52
C ARG A 114 9.83 1.62 -1.20
N VAL A 115 8.62 2.08 -1.48
CA VAL A 115 7.53 1.24 -2.01
C VAL A 115 7.06 1.72 -3.38
N CYS A 116 6.58 0.79 -4.21
CA CYS A 116 5.81 1.14 -5.41
C CYS A 116 4.37 1.52 -5.05
N LEU A 117 3.56 1.86 -6.06
CA LEU A 117 2.13 2.17 -5.86
C LEU A 117 1.37 1.03 -5.18
N LEU A 118 1.49 -0.21 -5.67
CA LEU A 118 0.85 -1.37 -5.05
C LEU A 118 1.40 -1.60 -3.63
N GLY A 119 2.72 -1.54 -3.45
CA GLY A 119 3.35 -1.72 -2.13
C GLY A 119 2.83 -0.73 -1.09
N ALA A 120 2.59 0.52 -1.48
CA ALA A 120 2.00 1.53 -0.61
C ALA A 120 0.52 1.23 -0.26
N GLN A 121 -0.28 0.74 -1.21
CA GLN A 121 -1.68 0.35 -0.94
C GLN A 121 -1.73 -0.85 0.01
N THR A 122 -0.88 -1.85 -0.25
CA THR A 122 -0.67 -3.03 0.59
C THR A 122 -0.23 -2.62 2.00
N ALA A 123 0.68 -1.65 2.14
CA ALA A 123 1.13 -1.18 3.44
C ALA A 123 0.03 -0.46 4.22
N VAL A 124 -0.74 0.42 3.57
CA VAL A 124 -1.88 1.09 4.21
C VAL A 124 -2.92 0.07 4.70
N LEU A 125 -3.18 -0.97 3.91
CA LEU A 125 -4.07 -2.07 4.30
C LEU A 125 -3.49 -2.91 5.46
N ALA A 126 -2.20 -3.24 5.42
CA ALA A 126 -1.51 -3.98 6.47
C ALA A 126 -1.46 -3.21 7.80
N HIS A 127 -1.43 -1.89 7.74
CA HIS A 127 -1.63 -1.01 8.89
C HIS A 127 -3.08 -0.90 9.35
N GLY A 128 -4.02 -1.65 8.76
CA GLY A 128 -5.41 -1.75 9.18
C GLY A 128 -6.32 -0.64 8.64
N TYR A 129 -5.93 0.09 7.59
CA TYR A 129 -6.76 1.15 7.01
C TYR A 129 -7.46 0.69 5.72
N GLY A 130 -8.75 0.37 5.85
CA GLY A 130 -9.59 -0.16 4.78
C GLY A 130 -9.54 -1.69 4.70
N THR A 131 -10.07 -2.20 3.60
CA THR A 131 -10.14 -3.64 3.31
C THR A 131 -9.59 -3.93 1.92
N ALA A 132 -9.43 -5.22 1.57
CA ALA A 132 -9.10 -5.63 0.21
C ALA A 132 -10.07 -5.05 -0.83
N TYR A 133 -11.36 -4.95 -0.47
CA TYR A 133 -12.37 -4.29 -1.30
C TYR A 133 -12.05 -2.81 -1.52
N THR A 134 -11.67 -2.09 -0.47
CA THR A 134 -11.25 -0.68 -0.58
C THR A 134 -10.05 -0.52 -1.51
N VAL A 135 -9.05 -1.41 -1.41
CA VAL A 135 -7.87 -1.40 -2.28
C VAL A 135 -8.26 -1.65 -3.74
N ARG A 136 -9.06 -2.68 -4.02
CA ARG A 136 -9.56 -2.96 -5.39
C ARG A 136 -10.30 -1.79 -5.99
N ARG A 137 -11.20 -1.16 -5.22
CA ARG A 137 -11.94 0.03 -5.67
C ARG A 137 -11.01 1.23 -5.89
N ALA A 138 -10.00 1.42 -5.04
CA ALA A 138 -8.99 2.46 -5.22
C ALA A 138 -8.17 2.24 -6.50
N ARG A 139 -7.72 1.01 -6.75
CA ARG A 139 -7.02 0.62 -7.99
C ARG A 139 -7.88 0.86 -9.23
N ALA A 140 -9.17 0.52 -9.17
CA ALA A 140 -10.11 0.82 -10.24
C ALA A 140 -10.21 2.34 -10.51
N GLN A 141 -10.31 3.19 -9.47
CA GLN A 141 -10.35 4.64 -9.66
C GLN A 141 -9.05 5.20 -10.27
N VAL A 142 -7.89 4.61 -9.93
CA VAL A 142 -6.62 4.96 -10.58
C VAL A 142 -6.66 4.59 -12.06
N MET A 143 -7.14 3.39 -12.41
CA MET A 143 -7.29 2.96 -13.79
C MET A 143 -8.23 3.86 -14.60
N GLU A 144 -9.37 4.24 -14.02
CA GLU A 144 -10.31 5.18 -14.65
C GLU A 144 -9.65 6.52 -15.00
N VAL A 145 -8.83 7.07 -14.10
CA VAL A 145 -8.08 8.31 -14.38
C VAL A 145 -7.02 8.10 -15.46
N LEU A 146 -6.33 6.96 -15.47
CA LEU A 146 -5.36 6.65 -16.52
C LEU A 146 -6.03 6.53 -17.90
N HIS A 147 -7.17 5.84 -17.99
CA HIS A 147 -7.98 5.74 -19.20
C HIS A 147 -8.47 7.11 -19.67
N ALA A 148 -9.06 7.91 -18.78
CA ALA A 148 -9.58 9.24 -19.11
C ALA A 148 -8.49 10.21 -19.61
N THR A 149 -7.22 9.98 -19.27
CA THR A 149 -6.10 10.82 -19.73
C THR A 149 -5.40 10.28 -20.98
N GLY A 150 -5.99 9.30 -21.67
CA GLY A 150 -5.44 8.71 -22.89
C GLY A 150 -4.19 7.84 -22.64
N ARG A 151 -3.95 7.44 -21.39
CA ARG A 151 -2.77 6.66 -20.99
C ARG A 151 -3.14 5.20 -20.76
N ALA A 152 -3.64 4.54 -21.80
CA ALA A 152 -3.97 3.11 -21.73
C ALA A 152 -2.75 2.30 -21.24
N VAL A 153 -2.98 1.57 -20.15
CA VAL A 153 -2.02 0.65 -19.53
C VAL A 153 -2.78 -0.59 -19.06
N PRO A 154 -2.13 -1.76 -18.98
CA PRO A 154 -2.77 -2.95 -18.43
C PRO A 154 -3.09 -2.83 -16.93
N SER A 155 -2.29 -2.09 -16.16
CA SER A 155 -2.49 -1.89 -14.72
C SER A 155 -1.87 -0.58 -14.22
N PRO A 156 -2.25 -0.11 -13.02
CA PRO A 156 -1.60 1.04 -12.37
C PRO A 156 -0.11 0.81 -12.14
N ASP A 157 0.29 -0.44 -11.96
CA ASP A 157 1.65 -0.83 -11.59
C ASP A 157 2.57 -0.77 -12.82
N VAL A 158 2.08 -1.23 -13.98
CA VAL A 158 2.78 -1.02 -15.26
C VAL A 158 2.99 0.48 -15.51
N TRP A 159 2.00 1.32 -15.19
CA TRP A 159 2.16 2.77 -15.32
C TRP A 159 3.18 3.37 -14.34
N ASN A 160 3.21 2.86 -13.10
CA ASN A 160 4.16 3.24 -12.06
C ASN A 160 5.60 2.90 -12.48
N ASP A 161 5.80 1.74 -13.10
CA ASP A 161 7.12 1.19 -13.40
C ASP A 161 7.68 1.61 -14.76
N ARG A 162 6.96 2.46 -15.50
CA ARG A 162 7.47 3.01 -16.76
C ARG A 162 8.76 3.80 -16.55
N PRO A 163 9.79 3.58 -17.38
CA PRO A 163 11.01 4.40 -17.36
C PRO A 163 10.69 5.89 -17.45
N GLY A 164 11.39 6.71 -16.66
CA GLY A 164 11.18 8.16 -16.61
C GLY A 164 9.97 8.62 -15.80
N ARG A 165 9.19 7.71 -15.20
CA ARG A 165 8.15 8.08 -14.21
C ARG A 165 8.80 8.77 -13.02
N ARG A 166 8.08 9.74 -12.47
CA ARG A 166 8.49 10.44 -11.24
C ARG A 166 7.46 10.27 -10.13
N GLN A 167 7.94 10.24 -8.90
CA GLN A 167 7.09 10.19 -7.70
C GLN A 167 6.00 11.26 -7.69
N ALA A 168 6.33 12.50 -8.09
CA ALA A 168 5.35 13.60 -8.15
C ALA A 168 4.15 13.27 -9.06
N GLU A 169 4.36 12.52 -10.14
CA GLU A 169 3.29 12.11 -11.05
C GLU A 169 2.38 11.06 -10.41
N VAL A 170 2.94 10.16 -9.59
CA VAL A 170 2.19 9.16 -8.82
C VAL A 170 1.30 9.85 -7.79
N HIS A 171 1.81 10.85 -7.06
CA HIS A 171 0.99 11.66 -6.15
C HIS A 171 -0.13 12.39 -6.89
N ALA A 172 0.16 13.01 -8.04
CA ALA A 172 -0.84 13.71 -8.84
C ALA A 172 -1.92 12.76 -9.40
N LEU A 173 -1.56 11.51 -9.71
CA LEU A 173 -2.51 10.47 -10.11
C LEU A 173 -3.42 10.06 -8.95
N LEU A 174 -2.84 9.80 -7.78
CA LEU A 174 -3.58 9.45 -6.56
C LEU A 174 -4.53 10.58 -6.13
N GLU A 175 -4.09 11.83 -6.23
CA GLU A 175 -4.92 13.00 -5.93
C GLU A 175 -6.13 13.10 -6.87
N ARG A 176 -5.92 12.93 -8.18
CA ARG A 176 -7.02 12.93 -9.18
C ARG A 176 -7.98 11.78 -8.96
N ALA A 177 -7.48 10.57 -8.73
CA ALA A 177 -8.30 9.40 -8.42
C ALA A 177 -9.09 9.62 -7.12
N GLY A 178 -8.46 10.22 -6.09
CA GLY A 178 -9.11 10.56 -4.84
C GLY A 178 -10.18 11.66 -4.98
N ALA A 179 -9.96 12.65 -5.84
CA ALA A 179 -10.97 13.65 -6.18
C ALA A 179 -12.17 13.01 -6.88
N ARG A 180 -11.92 12.10 -7.84
CA ARG A 180 -12.97 11.34 -8.51
C ARG A 180 -13.78 10.48 -7.54
N ALA A 181 -13.11 9.75 -6.65
CA ALA A 181 -13.76 8.92 -5.63
C ALA A 181 -14.66 9.77 -4.70
N ARG A 182 -14.19 10.95 -4.28
CA ARG A 182 -15.01 11.90 -3.50
C ARG A 182 -16.27 12.34 -4.24
N LEU A 183 -16.17 12.67 -5.53
CA LEU A 183 -17.33 13.06 -6.34
C LEU A 183 -18.35 11.94 -6.47
N LEU A 184 -17.90 10.69 -6.44
CA LEU A 184 -18.75 9.50 -6.47
C LEU A 184 -19.28 9.09 -5.09
N GLY A 185 -18.85 9.74 -4.01
CA GLY A 185 -19.21 9.38 -2.64
C GLY A 185 -18.62 8.04 -2.17
N ILE A 186 -17.49 7.61 -2.73
CA ILE A 186 -16.82 6.34 -2.40
C ILE A 186 -15.46 6.48 -1.75
#